data_AF-A0AAN8NH45-F1
#
_entry.id   AF-A0AAN8NH45-F1
#
_cell.length_a   1.000
_cell.length_b   1.000
_cell.length_c   1.000
_cell.angle_alpha   90.00
_cell.angle_beta   90.00
_cell.angle_gamma   90.00
#
_symmetry.space_group_name_H-M   'P 1'
#
loop_
_entity.id
_entity.type
_entity.pdbx_description
1 polymer ?
#
loop_
_entity_poly.entity_id
_entity_poly.type
_entity_poly.pdbx_seq_one_letter_code
_entity_poly.pdbx_strand_id
1 'polypeptide(L)'
;MESFSSKDMAMKAQKKILSHMASKSMVQMFIDDTSSEILDEFYRVSKEYSGNRTEAQKVVKDLVKVVVKVGVLFRHDRFSKEELSLAQDFKKKLHQGAMTAISFQEVEFTI
;
A
#
# COMPACT_ATOMS: atom_id res chain seq x y z
N MET A 1 -15.53 43.11 14.89
CA MET A 1 -16.28 41.83 14.89
C MET A 1 -15.54 40.87 13.99
N GLU A 2 -15.06 39.74 14.50
CA GLU A 2 -14.51 38.70 13.61
C GLU A 2 -15.62 38.21 12.70
N SER A 3 -15.39 38.32 11.39
CA SER A 3 -16.31 37.84 10.36
C SER A 3 -16.33 36.32 10.38
N PHE A 4 -17.48 35.72 10.73
CA PHE A 4 -17.65 34.28 10.62
C PHE A 4 -17.69 33.87 9.15
N SER A 5 -16.76 32.99 8.76
CA SER A 5 -16.67 32.42 7.43
C SER A 5 -17.01 30.93 7.46
N SER A 6 -18.18 30.60 6.91
CA SER A 6 -18.64 29.21 6.76
C SER A 6 -17.68 28.38 5.89
N LYS A 7 -17.01 29.03 4.92
CA LYS A 7 -15.98 28.41 4.08
C LYS A 7 -14.77 27.98 4.90
N ASP A 8 -14.28 28.81 5.82
CA ASP A 8 -13.12 28.46 6.65
C ASP A 8 -13.45 27.36 7.66
N MET A 9 -14.67 27.37 8.20
CA MET A 9 -15.17 26.29 9.05
C MET A 9 -15.27 24.96 8.27
N ALA A 10 -15.84 24.98 7.05
CA ALA A 10 -15.93 23.80 6.20
C ALA A 10 -14.55 23.26 5.79
N MET A 11 -13.60 24.13 5.46
CA MET A 11 -12.22 23.74 5.14
C MET A 11 -11.49 23.13 6.34
N LYS A 12 -11.71 23.66 7.56
CA LYS A 12 -11.17 23.07 8.80
C LYS A 12 -11.77 21.70 9.07
N ALA A 13 -13.07 21.53 8.89
CA ALA A 13 -13.75 20.24 9.05
C ALA A 13 -13.25 19.21 8.02
N GLN A 14 -13.16 19.58 6.74
CA GLN A 14 -12.62 18.72 5.68
C GLN A 14 -11.16 18.32 5.94
N LYS A 15 -10.29 19.27 6.30
CA LYS A 15 -8.89 18.96 6.67
C LYS A 15 -8.81 17.98 7.85
N LYS A 16 -9.67 18.14 8.86
CA LYS A 16 -9.71 17.25 10.02
C LYS A 16 -10.11 15.83 9.63
N ILE A 17 -11.13 15.67 8.78
CA ILE A 17 -11.55 14.36 8.26
C ILE A 17 -10.43 13.73 7.43
N LEU A 18 -9.88 14.46 6.45
CA LEU A 18 -8.78 13.97 5.61
C LEU A 18 -7.55 13.56 6.42
N SER A 19 -7.22 14.31 7.49
CA SER A 19 -6.11 13.96 8.38
C SER A 19 -6.33 12.65 9.16
N HIS A 20 -7.59 12.32 9.48
CA HIS A 20 -7.93 11.04 10.12
C HIS A 20 -7.88 9.87 9.13
N MET A 21 -8.25 10.11 7.86
CA MET A 21 -8.19 9.11 6.78
C MET A 21 -6.77 8.71 6.38
N ALA A 22 -5.75 9.52 6.70
CA ALA A 22 -4.35 9.29 6.39
C ALA A 22 -3.47 9.18 7.66
N SER A 23 -4.01 8.58 8.71
CA SER A 23 -3.31 8.48 10.00
C SER A 23 -2.18 7.45 9.99
N LYS A 24 -1.15 7.69 10.80
CA LYS A 24 0.01 6.78 10.98
C LYS A 24 -0.42 5.38 11.42
N SER A 25 -1.49 5.27 12.22
CA SER A 25 -2.09 4.00 12.63
C SER A 25 -2.67 3.20 11.45
N MET A 26 -3.17 3.87 10.39
CA MET A 26 -3.62 3.16 9.19
C MET A 26 -2.45 2.58 8.41
N VAL A 27 -1.35 3.33 8.28
CA VAL A 27 -0.13 2.81 7.63
C VAL A 27 0.40 1.59 8.40
N GLN A 28 0.41 1.65 9.73
CA GLN A 28 0.88 0.56 10.59
C GLN A 28 -0.08 -0.65 10.62
N MET A 29 -1.37 -0.44 10.33
CA MET A 29 -2.34 -1.53 10.13
C MET A 29 -2.10 -2.26 8.79
N PHE A 30 -1.54 -1.58 7.78
CA PHE A 30 -1.24 -2.20 6.47
C PHE A 30 0.19 -2.74 6.35
N ILE A 31 1.11 -2.25 7.18
CA ILE A 31 2.52 -2.63 7.18
C ILE A 31 2.87 -3.06 8.59
N ASP A 32 2.68 -4.34 8.88
CA ASP A 32 3.15 -4.99 10.10
C ASP A 32 4.64 -5.34 10.00
N ASP A 33 5.19 -5.92 11.07
CA ASP A 33 6.63 -6.23 11.15
C ASP A 33 7.05 -7.24 10.06
N THR A 34 6.24 -8.28 9.83
CA THR A 34 6.49 -9.27 8.76
C THR A 34 6.45 -8.63 7.36
N SER A 35 5.47 -7.78 7.09
CA SER A 35 5.40 -7.05 5.81
C SER A 35 6.58 -6.11 5.63
N SER A 36 7.07 -5.50 6.72
CA SER A 36 8.25 -4.63 6.70
C SER A 36 9.51 -5.39 6.30
N GLU A 37 9.73 -6.59 6.87
CA GLU A 37 10.86 -7.46 6.50
C GLU A 37 10.82 -7.85 5.01
N ILE A 38 9.63 -8.17 4.48
CA ILE A 38 9.48 -8.48 3.04
C ILE A 38 9.81 -7.26 2.17
N LEU A 39 9.39 -6.05 2.57
CA LEU A 39 9.71 -4.81 1.84
C LEU A 39 11.22 -4.51 1.87
N ASP A 40 11.90 -4.83 2.96
CA ASP A 40 13.36 -4.71 3.07
C ASP A 40 14.08 -5.69 2.14
N GLU A 41 13.58 -6.92 1.99
CA GLU A 41 14.09 -7.86 0.98
C GLU A 41 13.85 -7.37 -0.45
N PHE A 42 12.67 -6.82 -0.75
CA PHE A 42 12.41 -6.21 -2.05
C PHE A 42 13.34 -5.03 -2.34
N TYR A 43 13.66 -4.22 -1.33
CA TYR A 43 14.68 -3.18 -1.46
C TYR A 43 16.05 -3.78 -1.79
N ARG A 44 16.47 -4.81 -1.06
CA ARG A 44 17.77 -5.49 -1.22
C ARG A 44 17.91 -6.05 -2.64
N VAL A 45 16.93 -6.82 -3.10
CA VAL A 45 16.91 -7.42 -4.45
C VAL A 45 16.87 -6.34 -5.53
N SER A 46 16.03 -5.30 -5.36
CA SER A 46 15.95 -4.20 -6.33
C SER A 46 17.26 -3.41 -6.42
N LYS A 47 17.95 -3.22 -5.29
CA LYS A 47 19.24 -2.52 -5.24
C LYS A 47 20.33 -3.33 -5.91
N GLU A 48 20.37 -4.63 -5.65
CA GLU A 48 21.33 -5.55 -6.25
C GLU A 48 21.15 -5.59 -7.77
N TYR A 49 19.92 -5.74 -8.25
CA TYR A 49 19.61 -5.80 -9.68
C TYR A 49 19.87 -4.48 -10.42
N SER A 50 19.45 -3.34 -9.85
CA SER A 50 19.59 -2.02 -10.50
C SER A 50 20.98 -1.40 -10.34
N GLY A 51 21.77 -1.84 -9.35
CA GLY A 51 22.99 -1.15 -8.92
C GLY A 51 22.75 0.26 -8.37
N ASN A 52 21.49 0.68 -8.18
CA ASN A 52 21.13 2.07 -7.87
C ASN A 52 20.24 2.16 -6.62
N ARG A 53 20.80 2.74 -5.55
CA ARG A 53 20.11 2.96 -4.28
C ARG A 53 18.83 3.79 -4.44
N THR A 54 18.88 4.87 -5.22
CA THR A 54 17.76 5.81 -5.37
C THR A 54 16.60 5.14 -6.10
N GLU A 55 16.91 4.34 -7.11
CA GLU A 55 15.92 3.57 -7.86
C GLU A 55 15.26 2.49 -6.99
N ALA A 56 16.04 1.70 -6.27
CA ALA A 56 15.52 0.70 -5.34
C ALA A 56 14.63 1.31 -4.24
N GLN A 57 15.03 2.46 -3.67
CA GLN A 57 14.20 3.19 -2.72
C GLN A 57 12.89 3.69 -3.36
N LYS A 58 12.94 4.11 -4.63
CA LYS A 58 11.75 4.57 -5.34
C LYS A 58 10.76 3.42 -5.56
N VAL A 59 11.23 2.23 -5.94
CA VAL A 59 10.40 1.03 -6.13
C VAL A 59 9.62 0.71 -4.85
N VAL A 60 10.30 0.53 -3.72
CA VAL A 60 9.64 0.17 -2.45
C VAL A 60 8.71 1.29 -1.97
N LYS A 61 9.13 2.55 -2.07
CA LYS A 61 8.28 3.70 -1.73
C LYS A 61 7.00 3.74 -2.56
N ASP A 62 7.09 3.52 -3.86
CA ASP A 62 5.92 3.60 -4.74
C ASP A 62 5.00 2.38 -4.54
N LEU A 63 5.55 1.20 -4.22
CA LEU A 63 4.77 0.04 -3.75
C LEU A 63 3.96 0.37 -2.48
N VAL A 64 4.61 0.91 -1.44
CA VAL A 64 3.96 1.33 -0.20
C VAL A 64 2.82 2.32 -0.47
N LYS A 65 3.05 3.33 -1.32
CA LYS A 65 2.01 4.30 -1.68
C LYS A 65 0.80 3.65 -2.33
N VAL A 66 1.01 2.70 -3.24
CA VAL A 66 -0.09 2.00 -3.93
C VAL A 66 -0.89 1.17 -2.92
N VAL A 67 -0.23 0.38 -2.08
CA VAL A 67 -0.89 -0.45 -1.05
C VAL A 67 -1.71 0.43 -0.09
N VAL A 68 -1.14 1.52 0.41
CA VAL A 68 -1.85 2.44 1.31
C VAL A 68 -3.07 3.07 0.63
N LYS A 69 -2.95 3.50 -0.63
CA LYS A 69 -4.09 4.05 -1.39
C LYS A 69 -5.22 3.04 -1.55
N VAL A 70 -4.88 1.81 -1.96
CA VAL A 70 -5.87 0.73 -2.11
C VAL A 70 -6.52 0.41 -0.77
N GLY A 71 -5.74 0.32 0.31
CA GLY A 71 -6.23 0.09 1.65
C GLY A 71 -7.19 1.17 2.17
N VAL A 72 -6.87 2.45 1.91
CA VAL A 72 -7.75 3.59 2.24
C VAL A 72 -9.06 3.50 1.45
N LEU A 73 -9.01 3.24 0.14
CA LEU A 73 -10.21 3.10 -0.68
C LEU A 73 -11.10 1.95 -0.20
N PHE A 74 -10.50 0.80 0.11
CA PHE A 74 -11.20 -0.37 0.63
C PHE A 74 -11.89 -0.06 1.96
N ARG A 75 -11.18 0.55 2.91
CA ARG A 75 -11.71 0.83 4.26
C ARG A 75 -12.83 1.87 4.30
N HIS A 76 -12.92 2.72 3.27
CA HIS A 76 -13.95 3.74 3.16
C HIS A 76 -15.06 3.36 2.16
N ASP A 77 -15.19 2.07 1.84
CA ASP A 77 -16.23 1.54 0.95
C ASP A 77 -16.30 2.29 -0.39
N ARG A 78 -15.13 2.69 -0.91
CA ARG A 78 -15.04 3.50 -2.14
C ARG A 78 -15.07 2.67 -3.41
N PHE A 79 -15.00 1.35 -3.30
CA PHE A 79 -15.04 0.44 -4.44
C PHE A 79 -16.48 0.10 -4.84
N SER A 80 -16.74 0.05 -6.15
CA SER A 80 -17.95 -0.52 -6.71
C SER A 80 -17.99 -2.05 -6.51
N LYS A 81 -19.12 -2.69 -6.83
CA LYS A 81 -19.23 -4.15 -6.79
C LYS A 81 -18.24 -4.83 -7.74
N GLU A 82 -18.05 -4.25 -8.91
CA GLU A 82 -17.11 -4.73 -9.94
C GLU A 82 -15.67 -4.58 -9.47
N GLU A 83 -15.33 -3.43 -8.87
CA GLU A 83 -13.99 -3.19 -8.31
C GLU A 83 -13.69 -4.10 -7.11
N LEU A 84 -14.70 -4.40 -6.27
CA LEU A 84 -14.57 -5.38 -5.19
C LEU A 84 -14.34 -6.79 -5.73
N SER A 85 -15.03 -7.19 -6.81
CA SER A 85 -14.78 -8.48 -7.47
C SER A 85 -13.35 -8.54 -8.02
N LEU A 86 -12.89 -7.47 -8.68
CA LEU A 86 -11.53 -7.36 -9.17
C LEU A 86 -10.50 -7.45 -8.03
N ALA A 87 -10.76 -6.81 -6.89
CA ALA A 87 -9.89 -6.87 -5.72
C ALA A 87 -9.79 -8.30 -5.14
N GLN A 88 -10.89 -9.08 -5.16
CA GLN A 88 -10.86 -10.48 -4.76
C GLN A 88 -10.02 -11.33 -5.71
N ASP A 89 -10.16 -11.11 -7.02
CA ASP A 89 -9.35 -11.84 -8.00
C ASP A 89 -7.88 -11.44 -7.94
N PHE A 90 -7.59 -10.16 -7.69
CA PHE A 90 -6.23 -9.70 -7.41
C PHE A 90 -5.64 -10.40 -6.18
N LYS A 91 -6.39 -10.50 -5.08
CA LYS A 91 -5.96 -11.21 -3.86
C LYS A 91 -5.61 -12.68 -4.16
N LYS A 92 -6.45 -13.38 -4.93
CA LYS A 92 -6.19 -14.78 -5.33
C LYS A 92 -4.91 -14.91 -6.16
N LYS A 93 -4.74 -14.04 -7.16
CA LYS A 93 -3.54 -14.03 -8.02
C LYS A 93 -2.27 -13.68 -7.24
N LEU A 94 -2.36 -12.73 -6.32
CA LEU A 94 -1.24 -12.35 -5.46
C LEU A 94 -0.83 -13.53 -4.56
N HIS A 95 -1.80 -14.21 -3.95
CA HIS A 95 -1.52 -15.40 -3.15
C HIS A 95 -0.90 -16.52 -3.98
N GLN A 96 -1.44 -16.79 -5.17
CA GLN A 96 -0.88 -17.76 -6.09
C GLN A 96 0.56 -17.41 -6.48
N GLY A 97 0.84 -16.15 -6.83
CA GLY A 97 2.18 -15.69 -7.17
C GLY A 97 3.17 -15.85 -6.00
N ALA A 98 2.74 -15.56 -4.77
CA ALA A 98 3.55 -15.79 -3.57
C ALA A 98 3.87 -17.28 -3.38
N MET A 99 2.87 -18.17 -3.48
CA MET A 99 3.08 -19.62 -3.39
C MET A 99 3.98 -20.14 -4.51
N THR A 100 3.88 -19.60 -5.72
CA THR A 100 4.78 -19.93 -6.83
C THR A 100 6.21 -19.51 -6.56
N ALA A 101 6.43 -18.30 -6.05
CA ALA A 101 7.78 -17.83 -5.68
C ALA A 101 8.41 -18.70 -4.58
N ILE A 102 7.62 -19.13 -3.58
CA ILE A 102 8.07 -20.07 -2.54
C ILE A 102 8.42 -21.43 -3.17
N SER A 103 7.54 -21.98 -4.01
CA SER A 103 7.78 -23.26 -4.71
C SER A 103 9.07 -23.24 -5.53
N PHE A 104 9.38 -22.13 -6.20
CA PHE A 104 10.62 -21.99 -6.95
C PHE A 104 11.88 -22.03 -6.10
N GLN A 105 11.81 -21.60 -4.83
CA GLN A 105 12.91 -21.72 -3.90
C GLN A 105 13.01 -23.14 -3.30
N GLU A 106 11.87 -23.77 -3.02
CA GLU A 106 11.80 -25.05 -2.33
C GLU A 106 12.02 -26.26 -3.26
N VAL A 107 11.75 -26.10 -4.57
CA VAL A 107 11.89 -27.16 -5.57
C VAL A 107 13.05 -26.82 -6.50
N GLU A 108 14.16 -27.52 -6.30
CA GLU A 108 15.34 -27.50 -7.20
C GLU A 108 14.90 -27.71 -8.67
N PHE A 109 15.41 -26.88 -9.58
CA PHE A 109 15.18 -26.90 -11.05
C PHE A 109 13.81 -26.42 -11.56
N THR A 110 13.07 -25.61 -10.80
CA THR A 110 11.84 -24.98 -11.30
C THR A 110 12.06 -23.59 -11.93
N ILE A 111 13.29 -23.06 -11.84
CA ILE A 111 13.82 -21.91 -12.60
C ILE A 111 15.25 -22.22 -13.05
#